data_AF-A0AAU7QK35-F1
#
_entry.id   AF-A0AAU7QK35-F1
#
_cell.length_a   1.000
_cell.length_b   1.000
_cell.length_c   1.000
_cell.angle_alpha   90.00
_cell.angle_beta   90.00
_cell.angle_gamma   90.00
#
_symmetry.space_group_name_H-M   'P 1'
#
loop_
_entity.id
_entity.type
_entity.pdbx_description
1 polymer ?
#
loop_
_entity_poly.entity_id
_entity_poly.type
_entity_poly.pdbx_seq_one_letter_code
_entity_poly.pdbx_strand_id
1 'polypeptide(L)'
;MTRLSNKSYQWQTLLSMSAYVALLLLVWPLARSVEGWAAKGLLALAPVLPMFYLFALMARRIRESDELEQRMHLVALGVATMLTAALSLIGGFLAAAHVLAIDGSILIWVFPVMLAGYGITRSLLVRRYGGDMFACAGDAGIPAYVRALLVAVLMAAVAVFAYVKNDDQLWGVFAGMAAAFIVFAGLQLVRRQRKAALADDRAQR
;
A
#
# COMPACT_ATOMS: atom_id res chain seq x y z
N MET A 1 8.28 12.95 -23.10
CA MET A 1 7.93 11.82 -22.20
C MET A 1 6.42 11.81 -22.07
N THR A 2 5.76 10.66 -22.30
CA THR A 2 4.30 10.54 -22.23
C THR A 2 3.84 10.57 -20.77
N ARG A 3 2.93 11.49 -20.42
CA ARG A 3 2.36 11.61 -19.07
C ARG A 3 1.65 10.31 -18.70
N LEU A 4 1.93 9.74 -17.53
CA LEU A 4 1.28 8.55 -17.01
C LEU A 4 -0.19 8.86 -16.72
N SER A 5 -1.08 8.32 -17.55
CA SER A 5 -2.52 8.34 -17.28
C SER A 5 -2.82 7.70 -15.91
N ASN A 6 -3.74 8.29 -15.15
CA ASN A 6 -4.16 7.80 -13.83
C ASN A 6 -4.55 6.31 -13.89
N LYS A 7 -5.26 5.91 -14.95
CA LYS A 7 -5.68 4.51 -15.16
C LYS A 7 -4.48 3.58 -15.32
N SER A 8 -3.51 3.96 -16.15
CA SER A 8 -2.31 3.15 -16.40
C SER A 8 -1.43 3.03 -15.14
N TYR A 9 -1.24 4.12 -14.40
CA TYR A 9 -0.53 4.11 -13.12
C TYR A 9 -1.19 3.18 -12.11
N GLN A 10 -2.52 3.24 -11.97
CA GLN A 10 -3.27 2.38 -11.06
C GLN A 10 -3.19 0.91 -11.45
N TRP A 11 -3.33 0.58 -12.73
CA TRP A 11 -3.16 -0.80 -13.21
C TRP A 11 -1.75 -1.32 -12.99
N GLN A 12 -0.72 -0.53 -13.28
CA GLN A 12 0.67 -0.92 -13.04
C GLN A 12 0.94 -1.11 -11.54
N THR A 13 0.35 -0.28 -10.68
CA THR A 13 0.44 -0.42 -9.23
C THR A 13 -0.25 -1.71 -8.75
N LEU A 14 -1.48 -1.96 -9.20
CA LEU A 14 -2.24 -3.18 -8.88
C LEU A 14 -1.51 -4.44 -9.35
N LEU A 15 -0.97 -4.43 -10.56
CA LEU A 15 -0.23 -5.55 -11.14
C LEU A 15 1.06 -5.82 -10.35
N SER A 16 1.77 -4.76 -9.94
CA SER A 16 2.99 -4.90 -9.14
C SER A 16 2.71 -5.40 -7.72
N MET A 17 1.63 -4.93 -7.10
CA MET A 17 1.17 -5.43 -5.80
C MET A 17 0.74 -6.90 -5.89
N SER A 18 0.04 -7.28 -6.96
CA SER A 18 -0.36 -8.67 -7.20
C SER A 18 0.87 -9.57 -7.41
N ALA A 19 1.85 -9.10 -8.18
CA ALA A 19 3.13 -9.80 -8.38
C ALA A 19 3.91 -9.94 -7.06
N TYR A 20 3.96 -8.88 -6.25
CA TYR A 20 4.58 -8.92 -4.92
C TYR A 20 3.96 -9.99 -4.03
N VAL A 21 2.63 -10.01 -3.91
CA VAL A 21 1.90 -11.00 -3.11
C VAL A 21 2.11 -12.42 -3.65
N ALA A 22 1.99 -12.61 -4.97
CA ALA A 22 2.24 -13.91 -5.60
C ALA A 22 3.66 -14.42 -5.31
N LEU A 23 4.67 -13.55 -5.43
CA LEU A 23 6.04 -13.91 -5.09
C LEU A 23 6.17 -14.27 -3.61
N LEU A 24 5.59 -13.52 -2.68
CA LEU A 24 5.63 -13.91 -1.26
C LEU A 24 5.05 -15.31 -1.03
N LEU A 25 3.90 -15.62 -1.62
CA LEU A 25 3.24 -16.92 -1.44
C LEU A 25 4.02 -18.08 -2.08
N LEU A 26 4.67 -17.85 -3.22
CA LEU A 26 5.43 -18.87 -3.95
C LEU A 26 6.83 -19.06 -3.39
N VAL A 27 7.52 -17.96 -3.10
CA VAL A 27 8.93 -17.94 -2.72
C VAL A 27 9.12 -18.35 -1.28
N TRP A 28 8.23 -17.95 -0.36
CA TRP A 28 8.43 -18.23 1.06
C TRP A 28 8.53 -19.72 1.42
N PRO A 29 7.67 -20.62 0.89
CA PRO A 29 7.87 -22.06 1.12
C PRO A 29 9.14 -22.58 0.42
N LEU A 30 9.45 -22.08 -0.78
CA LEU A 30 10.61 -22.52 -1.57
C LEU A 30 11.94 -22.13 -0.92
N ALA A 31 12.02 -20.91 -0.36
CA ALA A 31 13.20 -20.40 0.33
C ALA A 31 13.52 -21.17 1.62
N ARG A 32 12.54 -21.89 2.18
CA ARG A 32 12.75 -22.77 3.34
C ARG A 32 13.30 -24.14 2.95
N SER A 33 12.98 -24.63 1.75
CA SER A 33 13.38 -25.98 1.30
C SER A 33 14.67 -26.01 0.49
N VAL A 34 15.10 -24.89 -0.09
CA VAL A 34 16.28 -24.83 -0.95
C VAL A 34 17.57 -24.77 -0.11
N GLU A 35 18.50 -25.66 -0.42
CA GLU A 35 19.86 -25.67 0.12
C GLU A 35 20.78 -24.71 -0.65
N GLY A 36 21.75 -24.11 0.04
CA GLY A 36 22.71 -23.16 -0.54
C GLY A 36 22.37 -21.69 -0.26
N TRP A 37 23.36 -20.96 0.28
CA TRP A 37 23.19 -19.58 0.72
C TRP A 37 22.81 -18.61 -0.41
N ALA A 38 23.36 -18.81 -1.61
CA ALA A 38 23.12 -17.95 -2.77
C ALA A 38 21.68 -18.09 -3.30
N ALA A 39 21.20 -19.32 -3.48
CA ALA A 39 19.85 -19.59 -3.95
C ALA A 39 18.79 -19.11 -2.94
N LYS A 40 19.05 -19.34 -1.65
CA LYS A 40 18.20 -18.84 -0.56
C LYS A 40 18.16 -17.32 -0.51
N GLY A 41 19.30 -16.65 -0.71
CA GLY A 41 19.40 -15.19 -0.79
C GLY A 41 18.63 -14.61 -1.97
N LEU A 42 18.79 -15.17 -3.17
CA LEU A 42 18.06 -14.75 -4.37
C LEU A 42 16.56 -14.90 -4.22
N LEU A 43 16.11 -16.04 -3.65
CA LEU A 43 14.69 -16.25 -3.35
C LEU A 43 14.20 -15.21 -2.33
N ALA A 44 14.89 -15.01 -1.21
CA ALA A 44 14.49 -14.04 -0.19
C ALA A 44 14.38 -12.59 -0.74
N LEU A 45 15.19 -12.23 -1.74
CA LEU A 45 15.17 -10.91 -2.37
C LEU A 45 14.19 -10.78 -3.54
N ALA A 46 13.66 -11.88 -4.09
CA ALA A 46 12.76 -11.83 -5.25
C ALA A 46 11.52 -10.92 -5.04
N PRO A 47 10.84 -10.91 -3.88
CA PRO A 47 9.72 -10.01 -3.64
C PRO A 47 10.10 -8.53 -3.61
N VAL A 48 11.38 -8.18 -3.48
CA VAL A 48 11.83 -6.78 -3.48
C VAL A 48 11.75 -6.17 -4.88
N LEU A 49 11.86 -6.98 -5.95
CA LEU A 49 11.85 -6.50 -7.33
C LEU A 49 10.56 -5.76 -7.72
N PRO A 50 9.34 -6.32 -7.50
CA PRO A 50 8.11 -5.56 -7.73
C PRO A 50 8.02 -4.27 -6.90
N MET A 51 8.59 -4.24 -5.69
CA MET A 51 8.60 -3.03 -4.87
C MET A 51 9.50 -1.94 -5.43
N PHE A 52 10.68 -2.28 -5.95
CA PHE A 52 11.51 -1.29 -6.65
C PHE A 52 10.80 -0.71 -7.87
N TYR A 53 10.09 -1.54 -8.63
CA TYR A 53 9.28 -1.05 -9.74
C TYR A 53 8.18 -0.08 -9.25
N LEU A 54 7.50 -0.40 -8.15
CA LEU A 54 6.51 0.51 -7.54
C LEU A 54 7.11 1.83 -7.07
N PHE A 55 8.31 1.81 -6.48
CA PHE A 55 9.02 3.03 -6.10
C PHE A 55 9.39 3.86 -7.33
N ALA A 56 9.87 3.22 -8.40
CA ALA A 56 10.14 3.89 -9.66
C ALA A 56 8.86 4.51 -10.27
N LEU A 57 7.74 3.78 -10.22
CA LEU A 57 6.44 4.24 -10.70
C LEU A 57 5.93 5.44 -9.89
N MET A 58 6.06 5.39 -8.56
CA MET A 58 5.74 6.52 -7.67
C MET A 58 6.64 7.73 -7.95
N ALA A 59 7.95 7.53 -8.09
CA ALA A 59 8.90 8.59 -8.37
C ALA A 59 8.60 9.27 -9.74
N ARG A 60 8.31 8.48 -10.77
CA ARG A 60 7.84 9.00 -12.06
C ARG A 60 6.57 9.81 -11.92
N ARG A 61 5.60 9.31 -11.15
CA ARG A 61 4.34 10.00 -10.92
C ARG A 61 4.55 11.35 -10.23
N ILE A 62 5.38 11.41 -9.18
CA ILE A 62 5.70 12.65 -8.47
C ILE A 62 6.39 13.64 -9.42
N ARG A 63 7.34 13.19 -10.23
CA ARG A 63 8.04 14.06 -11.21
C ARG A 63 7.12 14.65 -12.27
N GLU A 64 6.02 13.98 -12.61
CA GLU A 64 5.03 14.43 -13.59
C GLU A 64 3.86 15.22 -12.95
N SER A 65 3.86 15.36 -11.63
CA SER A 65 2.92 16.18 -10.87
C SER A 65 3.30 17.66 -10.90
N ASP A 66 2.34 18.52 -10.56
CA ASP A 66 2.60 19.94 -10.40
C ASP A 66 3.53 20.25 -9.20
N GLU A 67 4.05 21.47 -9.15
CA GLU A 67 4.98 21.94 -8.13
C GLU A 67 4.41 21.85 -6.69
N LEU A 68 3.09 22.09 -6.53
CA LEU A 68 2.44 22.03 -5.23
C LEU A 68 2.36 20.58 -4.74
N GLU A 69 1.92 19.65 -5.59
CA GLU A 69 1.91 18.22 -5.34
C GLU A 69 3.31 17.70 -5.02
N GLN A 70 4.32 18.07 -5.81
CA GLN A 70 5.71 17.69 -5.56
C GLN A 70 6.20 18.16 -4.19
N ARG A 71 5.93 19.42 -3.83
CA ARG A 71 6.25 19.97 -2.50
C ARG A 71 5.53 19.21 -1.38
N MET A 72 4.25 18.88 -1.56
CA MET A 72 3.51 18.07 -0.58
C MET A 72 4.12 16.67 -0.41
N HIS A 73 4.51 16.02 -1.51
CA HIS A 73 5.20 14.73 -1.48
C HIS A 73 6.55 14.82 -0.76
N LEU A 74 7.34 15.86 -1.03
CA LEU A 74 8.62 16.09 -0.36
C LEU A 74 8.46 16.30 1.15
N VAL A 75 7.51 17.16 1.57
CA VAL A 75 7.25 17.38 3.01
C VAL A 75 6.76 16.10 3.67
N ALA A 76 5.83 15.38 3.05
CA ALA A 76 5.31 14.13 3.60
C ALA A 76 6.40 13.05 3.73
N LEU A 77 7.25 12.91 2.71
CA LEU A 77 8.40 11.99 2.76
C LEU A 77 9.42 12.43 3.81
N GLY A 78 9.73 13.72 3.92
CA GLY A 78 10.66 14.26 4.91
C GLY A 78 10.21 14.02 6.35
N VAL A 79 8.92 14.21 6.65
CA VAL A 79 8.36 13.90 7.98
C VAL A 79 8.41 12.39 8.23
N ALA A 80 8.04 11.58 7.25
CA ALA A 80 8.06 10.12 7.37
C ALA A 80 9.46 9.57 7.62
N THR A 81 10.47 10.04 6.88
CA THR A 81 11.86 9.62 7.03
C THR A 81 12.43 10.07 8.37
N MET A 82 12.19 11.32 8.78
CA MET A 82 12.64 11.84 10.08
C MET A 82 12.02 11.04 11.24
N LEU A 83 10.71 10.78 11.19
CA LEU A 83 10.02 9.97 12.20
C LEU A 83 10.60 8.56 12.28
N THR A 84 10.75 7.91 11.13
CA THR A 84 11.29 6.53 11.07
C THR A 84 12.73 6.48 11.56
N ALA A 85 13.57 7.45 11.17
CA ALA A 85 14.95 7.53 11.62
C ALA A 85 15.06 7.78 13.14
N ALA A 86 14.24 8.68 13.69
CA ALA A 86 14.21 8.96 15.12
C ALA A 86 13.78 7.72 15.92
N LEU A 87 12.73 7.02 15.49
CA LEU A 87 12.27 5.79 16.13
C LEU A 87 13.32 4.68 16.06
N SER A 88 13.99 4.51 14.92
CA SER A 88 15.10 3.56 14.78
C SER A 88 16.28 3.89 15.68
N LEU A 89 16.62 5.18 15.84
CA LEU A 89 17.70 5.61 16.72
C LEU A 89 17.37 5.36 18.19
N ILE A 90 16.14 5.68 18.61
CA ILE A 90 15.63 5.39 19.96
C ILE A 90 15.67 3.89 20.22
N GLY A 91 15.14 3.08 19.29
CA GLY A 91 15.17 1.62 19.39
C GLY A 91 16.59 1.07 19.46
N GLY A 92 17.51 1.60 18.66
CA GLY A 92 18.92 1.24 18.66
C GLY A 92 19.62 1.52 20.00
N PHE A 93 19.40 2.69 20.59
CA PHE A 93 19.95 3.00 21.92
C PHE A 93 19.36 2.12 23.02
N LEU A 94 18.05 1.86 22.99
CA LEU A 94 17.40 0.97 23.95
C LEU A 94 17.91 -0.48 23.83
N ALA A 95 18.16 -0.96 22.62
CA ALA A 95 18.78 -2.26 22.39
C ALA A 95 20.23 -2.30 22.87
N ALA A 96 21.03 -1.26 22.58
CA ALA A 96 22.43 -1.15 23.01
C ALA A 96 22.58 -1.10 24.54
N ALA A 97 21.63 -0.46 25.23
CA ALA A 97 21.57 -0.43 26.69
C ALA A 97 20.98 -1.72 27.30
N HIS A 98 20.69 -2.75 26.49
CA HIS A 98 20.01 -3.99 26.90
C HIS A 98 18.66 -3.77 27.63
N VAL A 99 17.99 -2.63 27.38
CA VAL A 99 16.66 -2.34 27.92
C VAL A 99 15.59 -3.12 27.14
N LEU A 100 15.80 -3.30 25.83
CA LEU A 100 14.90 -4.05 24.95
C LEU A 100 15.69 -5.08 24.12
N ALA A 101 15.23 -6.33 24.12
CA ALA A 101 15.73 -7.35 23.20
C ALA A 101 15.01 -7.20 21.85
N ILE A 102 15.70 -6.57 20.89
CA ILE A 102 15.18 -6.33 19.53
C ILE A 102 15.83 -7.33 18.57
N ASP A 103 15.02 -8.10 17.85
CA ASP A 103 15.48 -9.02 16.81
C ASP A 103 15.47 -8.35 15.42
N GLY A 104 15.99 -9.07 14.41
CA GLY A 104 15.99 -8.59 13.03
C GLY A 104 14.59 -8.41 12.41
N SER A 105 13.54 -8.94 13.03
CA SER A 105 12.16 -8.82 12.52
C SER A 105 11.65 -7.37 12.56
N ILE A 106 12.24 -6.53 13.42
CA ILE A 106 11.91 -5.10 13.51
C ILE A 106 12.12 -4.36 12.19
N LEU A 107 13.04 -4.83 11.33
CA LEU A 107 13.32 -4.20 10.04
C LEU A 107 12.12 -4.28 9.08
N ILE A 108 11.23 -5.27 9.27
CA ILE A 108 9.99 -5.40 8.51
C ILE A 108 9.06 -4.20 8.78
N TRP A 109 9.13 -3.60 9.97
CA TRP A 109 8.28 -2.48 10.40
C TRP A 109 8.75 -1.11 9.91
N VAL A 110 9.98 -0.99 9.42
CA VAL A 110 10.53 0.27 8.89
C VAL A 110 9.65 0.82 7.77
N PHE A 111 9.26 -0.05 6.83
CA PHE A 111 8.44 0.35 5.69
C PHE A 111 6.99 0.72 6.09
N PRO A 112 6.27 -0.08 6.90
CA PRO A 112 4.96 0.31 7.47
C PRO A 112 4.96 1.65 8.20
N VAL A 113 5.95 1.91 9.06
CA VAL A 113 6.06 3.18 9.80
C VAL A 113 6.27 4.34 8.85
N MET A 114 7.15 4.17 7.86
CA MET A 114 7.39 5.19 6.84
C MET A 114 6.13 5.47 6.01
N LEU A 115 5.42 4.43 5.56
CA LEU A 115 4.15 4.57 4.84
C LEU A 115 3.07 5.27 5.67
N ALA A 116 2.96 4.92 6.95
CA ALA A 116 2.00 5.53 7.86
C ALA A 116 2.32 7.03 8.06
N GLY A 117 3.58 7.37 8.36
CA GLY A 117 4.01 8.76 8.51
C GLY A 117 3.79 9.59 7.25
N TYR A 118 4.11 9.01 6.08
CA TYR A 118 3.89 9.64 4.79
C TYR A 118 2.40 9.86 4.51
N GLY A 119 1.57 8.82 4.69
CA GLY A 119 0.14 8.86 4.43
C GLY A 119 -0.60 9.86 5.31
N ILE A 120 -0.28 9.88 6.62
CA ILE A 120 -0.85 10.83 7.58
C ILE A 120 -0.47 12.26 7.20
N THR A 121 0.83 12.53 7.01
CA THR A 121 1.31 13.88 6.70
C THR A 121 0.71 14.39 5.39
N ARG A 122 0.67 13.54 4.35
CA ARG A 122 0.05 13.89 3.07
C ARG A 122 -1.45 14.15 3.22
N SER A 123 -2.17 13.34 4.00
CA SER A 123 -3.59 13.57 4.26
C SER A 123 -3.85 14.93 4.90
N LEU A 124 -3.00 15.35 5.84
CA LEU A 124 -3.15 16.63 6.53
C LEU A 124 -2.87 17.80 5.59
N LEU A 125 -1.80 17.71 4.78
CA LEU A 125 -1.43 18.74 3.80
C LEU A 125 -2.54 18.93 2.77
N VAL A 126 -3.01 17.83 2.18
CA VAL A 126 -4.09 17.84 1.20
C VAL A 126 -5.35 18.53 1.76
N ARG A 127 -5.77 18.16 2.99
CA ARG A 127 -6.95 18.77 3.64
C ARG A 127 -6.78 20.27 3.84
N ARG A 128 -5.56 20.74 4.09
CA ARG A 128 -5.24 22.15 4.28
C ARG A 128 -5.25 22.95 2.98
N TYR A 129 -4.78 22.35 1.89
CA TYR A 129 -4.64 23.03 0.59
C TYR A 129 -5.81 22.75 -0.37
N GLY A 130 -6.88 22.10 0.10
CA GLY A 130 -8.08 21.84 -0.72
C GLY A 130 -7.88 20.82 -1.84
N GLY A 131 -6.83 20.01 -1.76
CA GLY A 131 -6.57 18.93 -2.71
C GLY A 131 -7.40 17.69 -2.42
N ASP A 132 -7.43 16.73 -3.35
CA ASP A 132 -7.96 15.40 -3.08
C ASP A 132 -6.89 14.48 -2.51
N MET A 133 -7.15 13.88 -1.34
CA MET A 133 -6.22 12.91 -0.70
C MET A 133 -5.95 11.74 -1.65
N PHE A 134 -6.99 11.42 -2.42
CA PHE A 134 -7.00 10.44 -3.46
C PHE A 134 -6.92 11.09 -4.86
N ALA A 135 -6.32 12.27 -5.07
CA ALA A 135 -6.21 12.91 -6.39
C ALA A 135 -5.49 12.03 -7.44
N CYS A 136 -4.63 11.09 -7.02
CA CYS A 136 -4.12 10.02 -7.90
C CYS A 136 -5.22 9.01 -8.34
N ALA A 137 -6.44 9.20 -7.89
CA ALA A 137 -7.69 8.54 -8.20
C ALA A 137 -8.83 9.60 -8.30
N GLY A 138 -8.55 10.73 -8.96
CA GLY A 138 -9.62 11.60 -9.46
C GLY A 138 -10.52 10.86 -10.47
N ASP A 139 -11.62 11.51 -10.88
CA ASP A 139 -12.73 10.97 -11.69
C ASP A 139 -12.33 10.29 -13.02
N ALA A 140 -11.07 10.40 -13.45
CA ALA A 140 -10.50 9.74 -14.63
C ALA A 140 -9.80 8.38 -14.33
N GLY A 141 -9.85 7.87 -13.11
CA GLY A 141 -9.24 6.59 -12.67
C GLY A 141 -10.24 5.45 -12.44
N ILE A 142 -9.74 4.26 -12.05
CA ILE A 142 -10.57 3.14 -11.58
C ILE A 142 -11.40 3.63 -10.37
N PRO A 143 -12.73 3.47 -10.38
CA PRO A 143 -13.56 3.94 -9.28
C PRO A 143 -13.14 3.33 -7.94
N ALA A 144 -13.22 4.11 -6.86
CA ALA A 144 -12.75 3.68 -5.54
C ALA A 144 -13.38 2.35 -5.06
N TYR A 145 -14.65 2.11 -5.37
CA TYR A 145 -15.33 0.85 -5.06
C TYR A 145 -14.78 -0.33 -5.88
N VAL A 146 -14.50 -0.14 -7.18
CA VAL A 146 -13.88 -1.17 -8.03
C VAL A 146 -12.48 -1.51 -7.52
N ARG A 147 -11.68 -0.50 -7.14
CA ARG A 147 -10.35 -0.73 -6.56
C ARG A 147 -10.44 -1.51 -5.25
N ALA A 148 -11.36 -1.15 -4.37
CA ALA A 148 -11.58 -1.88 -3.12
C ALA A 148 -12.01 -3.33 -3.38
N LEU A 149 -12.86 -3.58 -4.38
CA LEU A 149 -13.21 -4.94 -4.80
C LEU A 149 -12.03 -5.72 -5.36
N LEU A 150 -11.17 -5.11 -6.20
CA LEU A 150 -9.96 -5.76 -6.70
C LEU A 150 -9.01 -6.16 -5.57
N VAL A 151 -8.83 -5.28 -4.57
CA VAL A 151 -8.05 -5.60 -3.37
C VAL A 151 -8.72 -6.71 -2.57
N ALA A 152 -10.05 -6.69 -2.41
CA ALA A 152 -10.78 -7.75 -1.72
C ALA A 152 -10.63 -9.11 -2.42
N VAL A 153 -10.69 -9.14 -3.76
CA VAL A 153 -10.46 -10.35 -4.56
C VAL A 153 -9.04 -10.87 -4.36
N LEU A 154 -8.03 -9.98 -4.38
CA LEU A 154 -6.65 -10.36 -4.09
C LEU A 154 -6.52 -10.96 -2.69
N MET A 155 -7.08 -10.31 -1.66
CA MET A 155 -7.05 -10.82 -0.28
C MET A 155 -7.81 -12.14 -0.13
N ALA A 156 -8.94 -12.32 -0.81
CA ALA A 156 -9.67 -13.58 -0.82
C ALA A 156 -8.86 -14.70 -1.48
N ALA A 157 -8.15 -14.42 -2.57
CA ALA A 157 -7.24 -15.39 -3.21
C ALA A 157 -6.10 -15.81 -2.25
N VAL A 158 -5.53 -14.86 -1.50
CA VAL A 158 -4.55 -15.15 -0.45
C VAL A 158 -5.16 -16.01 0.65
N ALA A 159 -6.38 -15.70 1.10
CA ALA A 159 -7.07 -16.47 2.13
C ALA A 159 -7.35 -17.91 1.69
N VAL A 160 -7.78 -18.12 0.44
CA VAL A 160 -7.98 -19.46 -0.14
C VAL A 160 -6.66 -20.22 -0.22
N PHE A 161 -5.57 -19.56 -0.64
CA PHE A 161 -4.24 -20.18 -0.66
C PHE A 161 -3.78 -20.58 0.76
N ALA A 162 -3.99 -19.74 1.76
CA ALA A 162 -3.67 -20.02 3.16
C ALA A 162 -4.50 -21.19 3.72
N TYR A 163 -5.79 -21.25 3.36
CA TYR A 163 -6.68 -22.36 3.71
C TYR A 163 -6.17 -23.70 3.13
N VAL A 164 -5.78 -23.73 1.85
CA VAL A 164 -5.19 -24.93 1.21
C VAL A 164 -3.89 -25.37 1.88
N LYS A 165 -3.13 -24.43 2.47
CA LYS A 165 -1.89 -24.70 3.19
C LYS A 165 -2.08 -25.05 4.67
N ASN A 166 -3.33 -25.15 5.18
CA ASN A 166 -3.68 -25.39 6.58
C ASN A 166 -3.03 -24.38 7.56
N ASP A 167 -2.90 -23.12 7.15
CA ASP A 167 -2.44 -22.05 8.03
C ASP A 167 -3.64 -21.33 8.65
N ASP A 168 -4.12 -21.87 9.77
CA ASP A 168 -5.34 -21.46 10.47
C ASP A 168 -5.33 -19.98 10.90
N GLN A 169 -4.16 -19.42 11.18
CA GLN A 169 -4.04 -18.03 11.60
C GLN A 169 -4.02 -17.07 10.42
N LEU A 170 -3.32 -17.42 9.33
CA LEU A 170 -3.24 -16.56 8.16
C LEU A 170 -4.57 -16.48 7.40
N TRP A 171 -5.35 -17.57 7.26
CA TRP A 171 -6.62 -17.50 6.52
C TRP A 171 -7.61 -16.54 7.18
N GLY A 172 -7.70 -16.56 8.51
CA GLY A 172 -8.65 -15.73 9.26
C GLY A 172 -8.38 -14.23 9.10
N VAL A 173 -7.10 -13.84 9.15
CA VAL A 173 -6.67 -12.44 8.95
C VAL A 173 -7.00 -11.95 7.54
N PHE A 174 -6.64 -12.72 6.50
CA PHE A 174 -6.87 -12.30 5.12
C PHE A 174 -8.35 -12.35 4.73
N ALA A 175 -9.12 -13.31 5.23
CA ALA A 175 -10.57 -13.37 5.03
C ALA A 175 -11.27 -12.16 5.68
N GLY A 176 -10.86 -11.79 6.91
CA GLY A 176 -11.36 -10.61 7.59
C GLY A 176 -11.05 -9.31 6.84
N MET A 177 -9.82 -9.18 6.34
CA MET A 177 -9.43 -8.04 5.49
C MET A 177 -10.24 -7.98 4.20
N ALA A 178 -10.44 -9.11 3.52
CA ALA A 178 -11.26 -9.19 2.31
C ALA A 178 -12.70 -8.71 2.58
N ALA A 179 -13.32 -9.18 3.66
CA ALA A 179 -14.66 -8.75 4.07
C ALA A 179 -14.72 -7.24 4.36
N ALA A 180 -13.74 -6.69 5.07
CA ALA A 180 -13.67 -5.25 5.35
C ALA A 180 -13.59 -4.40 4.06
N PHE A 181 -12.80 -4.84 3.08
CA PHE A 181 -12.71 -4.16 1.78
C PHE A 181 -14.01 -4.27 0.96
N ILE A 182 -14.75 -5.38 1.04
CA ILE A 182 -16.08 -5.54 0.41
C ILE A 182 -17.08 -4.56 1.03
N VAL A 183 -17.15 -4.50 2.36
CA VAL A 183 -18.03 -3.58 3.07
C VAL A 183 -17.67 -2.13 2.72
N PHE A 184 -16.38 -1.79 2.71
CA PHE A 184 -15.92 -0.46 2.32
C PHE A 184 -16.30 -0.12 0.88
N ALA A 185 -16.18 -1.06 -0.06
CA ALA A 185 -16.61 -0.87 -1.44
C ALA A 185 -18.13 -0.60 -1.53
N GLY A 186 -18.94 -1.37 -0.80
CA GLY A 186 -20.40 -1.20 -0.72
C GLY A 186 -20.79 0.18 -0.17
N LEU A 187 -20.17 0.61 0.94
CA LEU A 187 -20.41 1.93 1.53
C LEU A 187 -20.07 3.06 0.55
N GLN A 188 -18.98 2.94 -0.20
CA GLN A 188 -18.60 3.93 -1.20
C GLN A 188 -19.58 3.97 -2.39
N LEU A 189 -20.10 2.82 -2.81
CA LEU A 189 -21.13 2.74 -3.85
C LEU A 189 -22.43 3.42 -3.39
N VAL A 190 -22.89 3.13 -2.17
CA VAL A 190 -24.10 3.75 -1.59
C VAL A 190 -23.92 5.26 -1.44
N ARG A 191 -22.76 5.73 -0.96
CA ARG A 191 -22.46 7.17 -0.84
C ARG A 191 -22.50 7.87 -2.20
N ARG A 192 -22.01 7.23 -3.26
CA ARG A 192 -22.07 7.77 -4.62
C ARG A 192 -23.51 7.87 -5.12
N GLN A 193 -24.30 6.82 -4.96
CA GLN A 193 -25.71 6.81 -5.36
C GLN A 193 -26.50 7.90 -4.62
N ARG A 194 -26.29 8.07 -3.32
CA ARG A 194 -26.92 9.15 -2.53
C ARG A 194 -26.55 10.54 -3.05
N LYS A 195 -25.28 10.77 -3.38
CA LYS A 195 -24.83 12.05 -3.96
C LYS A 195 -25.47 12.32 -5.33
N ALA A 196 -25.61 11.29 -6.17
CA ALA A 196 -26.27 11.41 -7.47
C ALA A 196 -27.76 11.74 -7.32
N ALA A 197 -28.47 11.05 -6.43
CA ALA A 197 -29.88 11.32 -6.13
C ALA A 197 -30.12 12.75 -5.59
N LEU A 198 -29.23 13.23 -4.71
CA LEU A 198 -29.27 14.60 -4.17
C LEU A 198 -28.92 15.69 -5.19
N ALA A 199 -28.21 15.34 -6.26
CA ALA A 199 -27.89 16.26 -7.35
C ALA A 199 -29.07 16.39 -8.32
N ASP A 200 -29.78 15.30 -8.58
CA ASP A 200 -30.98 15.27 -9.43
C ASP A 200 -32.14 16.06 -8.81
N ASP A 201 -32.36 15.91 -7.49
CA ASP A 201 -33.38 16.68 -6.73
C ASP A 201 -33.08 18.19 -6.70
N ARG A 202 -31.80 18.59 -6.79
CA ARG A 202 -31.40 20.01 -6.90
C ARG A 202 -31.54 20.56 -8.32
N ALA A 203 -31.52 19.73 -9.34
CA ALA A 203 -31.70 20.17 -10.73
C ALA A 203 -33.18 20.38 -11.10
N GLN A 204 -34.11 19.83 -10.29
CA GLN A 204 -35.56 19.94 -10.50
C GLN A 204 -36.23 21.08 -9.70
N ARG A 205 -35.50 21.75 -8.81
CA ARG A 205 -35.96 22.94 -8.05
C ARG A 205 -35.38 24.22 -8.63
#